data_AF-A0A2Z5T288-F1
#
_entry.id   AF-A0A2Z5T288-F1
#
_cell.length_a   1.000
_cell.length_b   1.000
_cell.length_c   1.000
_cell.angle_alpha   90.00
_cell.angle_beta   90.00
_cell.angle_gamma   90.00
#
_symmetry.space_group_name_H-M   'P 1'
#
loop_
_entity.id
_entity.type
_entity.pdbx_description
1 polymer ?
#
loop_
_entity_poly.entity_id
_entity_poly.type
_entity_poly.pdbx_seq_one_letter_code
_entity_poly.pdbx_strand_id
1 'polypeptide(L)'
;MDLSKNLLIGLKADDFRHPLDLQATTALKQLPGLDMVVRNLLGSVAEQFFYLNNISSSVRVSDRQLPNLHTLLIEASRILDLEPPQLYIQQNSIPNAYTFAVQGKQPFMVIHTSLIEILTLEEIQGVMAHELGHLKCEHGVYLTLVNIMVLAARLLPNWGIAIAQFLQSQILEWLRCAEFSCDRAALLVTQNPKVVMSVLMKLAGGSPTIAPQLNLDAFIEQARNYEGINDTFLGEMIKTAQTKQLTHPVPVLRAKELDRWASSHEYQQLLETRKTQYNRKYGAKGGWRNW
;
A
#
# COMPACT_ATOMS: atom_id res chain seq x y z
N MET A 1 25.53 -11.73 -8.99
CA MET A 1 25.01 -12.97 -8.39
C MET A 1 23.56 -12.70 -8.08
N ASP A 2 22.67 -13.32 -8.84
CA ASP A 2 21.22 -13.14 -8.66
C ASP A 2 20.81 -13.95 -7.43
N LEU A 3 20.77 -13.30 -6.26
CA LEU A 3 20.31 -13.91 -5.02
C LEU A 3 18.81 -14.12 -5.16
N SER A 4 18.40 -15.34 -5.51
CA SER A 4 16.99 -15.71 -5.59
C SER A 4 16.26 -15.28 -4.33
N LYS A 5 15.20 -14.48 -4.48
CA LYS A 5 14.39 -13.99 -3.35
C LYS A 5 13.72 -15.16 -2.63
N ASN A 6 13.54 -15.05 -1.31
CA ASN A 6 12.87 -16.11 -0.55
C ASN A 6 11.36 -16.06 -0.83
N LEU A 7 10.77 -17.21 -1.14
CA LEU A 7 9.32 -17.33 -1.26
C LEU A 7 8.69 -17.47 0.13
N LEU A 8 7.62 -16.72 0.41
CA LEU A 8 6.93 -16.71 1.70
C LEU A 8 5.59 -17.46 1.60
N ILE A 9 5.64 -18.72 1.19
CA ILE A 9 4.43 -19.55 1.00
C ILE A 9 3.66 -19.65 2.33
N GLY A 10 2.35 -19.44 2.29
CA GLY A 10 1.46 -19.44 3.45
C GLY A 10 1.51 -18.16 4.27
N LEU A 11 2.08 -17.07 3.75
CA LEU A 11 2.10 -15.76 4.41
C LEU A 11 0.67 -15.27 4.58
N LYS A 12 0.30 -14.94 5.82
CA LYS A 12 -0.98 -14.31 6.16
C LYS A 12 -0.77 -12.82 6.34
N ALA A 13 -1.84 -12.03 6.19
CA ALA A 13 -1.79 -10.59 6.43
C ALA A 13 -1.26 -10.26 7.83
N ASP A 14 -1.79 -10.94 8.86
CA ASP A 14 -1.43 -10.70 10.26
C ASP A 14 0.03 -11.04 10.60
N ASP A 15 0.74 -11.79 9.75
CA ASP A 15 2.15 -12.11 9.99
C ASP A 15 3.07 -10.90 9.78
N PHE A 16 2.64 -9.90 9.01
CA PHE A 16 3.42 -8.68 8.75
C PHE A 16 2.64 -7.39 9.00
N ARG A 17 1.32 -7.47 9.23
CA ARG A 17 0.46 -6.32 9.50
C ARG A 17 1.03 -5.47 10.64
N HIS A 18 1.08 -4.16 10.41
CA HIS A 18 1.55 -3.22 11.43
C HIS A 18 0.57 -3.19 12.61
N PRO A 19 1.03 -3.15 13.88
CA PRO A 19 0.13 -3.14 15.03
C PRO A 19 -0.89 -2.01 15.01
N LEU A 20 -0.48 -0.81 14.58
CA LEU A 20 -1.39 0.34 14.43
C LEU A 20 -2.47 0.10 13.35
N ASP A 21 -2.13 -0.60 12.27
CA ASP A 21 -3.11 -0.98 11.25
C ASP A 21 -4.09 -2.01 11.81
N LEU A 22 -3.61 -3.04 12.49
CA LEU A 22 -4.48 -4.03 13.13
C LEU A 22 -5.44 -3.38 14.13
N GLN A 23 -4.96 -2.45 14.95
CA GLN A 23 -5.76 -1.71 15.90
C GLN A 23 -6.81 -0.84 15.18
N ALA A 24 -6.40 -0.05 14.19
CA ALA A 24 -7.30 0.84 13.45
C ALA A 24 -8.34 0.04 12.65
N THR A 25 -7.94 -1.07 12.03
CA THR A 25 -8.83 -1.99 11.30
C THR A 25 -9.88 -2.59 12.24
N THR A 26 -9.45 -3.02 13.44
CA THR A 26 -10.35 -3.58 14.45
C THR A 26 -11.34 -2.52 14.96
N ALA A 27 -10.86 -1.30 15.21
CA ALA A 27 -11.70 -0.18 15.63
C ALA A 27 -12.75 0.18 14.58
N LEU A 28 -12.37 0.26 13.29
CA LEU A 28 -13.32 0.51 12.20
C LEU A 28 -14.38 -0.59 12.11
N LYS A 29 -14.00 -1.87 12.20
CA LYS A 29 -14.94 -3.00 12.16
C LYS A 29 -15.97 -3.00 13.29
N GLN A 30 -15.68 -2.33 14.40
CA GLN A 30 -16.61 -2.21 15.53
C GLN A 30 -17.62 -1.06 15.35
N LEU A 31 -17.47 -0.21 14.32
CA LEU A 31 -18.38 0.89 14.09
C LEU A 31 -19.74 0.39 13.59
N PRO A 32 -20.84 0.66 14.32
CA PRO A 32 -22.16 0.18 13.95
C PRO A 32 -22.61 0.78 12.61
N GLY A 33 -23.09 -0.07 11.70
CA GLY A 33 -23.60 0.35 10.39
C GLY A 33 -22.55 0.49 9.29
N LEU A 34 -21.25 0.39 9.60
CA LEU A 34 -20.18 0.47 8.60
C LEU A 34 -20.33 -0.64 7.54
N ASP A 35 -20.59 -1.88 7.97
CA ASP A 35 -20.77 -3.00 7.06
C ASP A 35 -21.97 -2.85 6.11
N MET A 36 -23.00 -2.10 6.50
CA MET A 36 -24.16 -1.82 5.67
C MET A 36 -23.85 -0.75 4.62
N VAL A 37 -23.12 0.30 5.03
CA VAL A 37 -22.62 1.36 4.16
C VAL A 37 -21.66 0.78 3.12
N VAL A 38 -20.72 -0.07 3.55
CA VAL A 38 -19.81 -0.81 2.68
C VAL A 38 -20.57 -1.62 1.63
N ARG A 39 -21.50 -2.48 2.07
CA ARG A 39 -22.26 -3.36 1.17
C ARG A 39 -23.16 -2.62 0.18
N ASN A 40 -23.76 -1.51 0.60
CA ASN A 40 -24.70 -0.76 -0.24
C ASN A 40 -24.03 0.25 -1.18
N LEU A 41 -22.84 0.77 -0.82
CA LEU A 41 -22.11 1.76 -1.64
C LEU A 41 -21.18 1.13 -2.68
N LEU A 42 -20.62 -0.05 -2.38
CA LEU A 42 -19.83 -0.84 -3.34
C LEU A 42 -20.72 -1.53 -4.41
N GLY A 43 -22.03 -1.29 -4.42
CA GLY A 43 -22.93 -2.03 -5.31
C GLY A 43 -23.09 -1.51 -6.74
N SER A 44 -23.20 -0.18 -6.96
CA SER A 44 -24.07 0.25 -8.08
C SER A 44 -23.61 1.33 -9.06
N VAL A 45 -22.60 2.19 -8.84
CA VAL A 45 -22.23 3.19 -9.88
C VAL A 45 -20.75 3.57 -9.90
N ALA A 46 -20.14 3.86 -8.76
CA ALA A 46 -18.74 4.29 -8.69
C ALA A 46 -17.79 3.21 -9.21
N GLU A 47 -18.06 1.94 -8.88
CA GLU A 47 -17.24 0.82 -9.32
C GLU A 47 -17.27 0.62 -10.83
N GLN A 48 -18.44 0.74 -11.45
CA GLN A 48 -18.59 0.63 -12.90
C GLN A 48 -17.89 1.80 -13.60
N PHE A 49 -17.96 3.00 -13.04
CA PHE A 49 -17.26 4.17 -13.58
C PHE A 49 -15.74 4.00 -13.52
N PHE A 50 -15.17 3.64 -12.36
CA PHE A 50 -13.73 3.41 -12.23
C PHE A 50 -13.25 2.20 -13.06
N TYR A 51 -13.99 1.09 -13.05
CA TYR A 51 -13.66 -0.08 -13.84
C TYR A 51 -13.68 0.23 -15.35
N LEU A 52 -14.73 0.87 -15.86
CA LEU A 52 -14.87 1.18 -17.28
C LEU A 52 -13.90 2.27 -17.74
N ASN A 53 -13.75 3.37 -16.99
CA ASN A 53 -12.88 4.47 -17.39
C ASN A 53 -11.39 4.07 -17.33
N ASN A 54 -10.97 3.38 -16.27
CA ASN A 54 -9.57 3.00 -16.12
C ASN A 54 -9.18 1.87 -17.08
N ILE A 55 -10.03 0.87 -17.31
CA ILE A 55 -9.70 -0.20 -18.26
C ILE A 55 -9.75 0.29 -19.71
N SER A 56 -10.71 1.14 -20.07
CA SER A 56 -10.82 1.63 -21.45
C SER A 56 -9.70 2.58 -21.88
N SER A 57 -9.08 3.30 -20.93
CA SER A 57 -8.02 4.28 -21.20
C SER A 57 -6.61 3.82 -20.81
N SER A 58 -6.43 2.52 -20.50
CA SER A 58 -5.15 1.97 -20.05
C SER A 58 -4.66 0.80 -20.90
N VAL A 59 -3.35 0.58 -20.87
CA VAL A 59 -2.68 -0.53 -21.55
C VAL A 59 -2.55 -1.71 -20.57
N ARG A 60 -3.17 -2.85 -20.90
CA ARG A 60 -3.08 -4.07 -20.07
C ARG A 60 -1.70 -4.71 -20.17
N VAL A 61 -1.09 -5.02 -19.05
CA VAL A 61 0.18 -5.76 -18.96
C VAL A 61 -0.08 -7.26 -19.08
N SER A 62 0.77 -7.96 -19.82
CA SER A 62 0.75 -9.42 -20.00
C SER A 62 2.14 -9.96 -20.34
N ASP A 63 2.25 -11.28 -20.45
CA ASP A 63 3.42 -11.98 -21.00
C ASP A 63 3.80 -11.51 -22.42
N ARG A 64 2.82 -11.02 -23.19
CA ARG A 64 3.02 -10.51 -24.57
C ARG A 64 3.18 -8.99 -24.64
N GLN A 65 2.79 -8.27 -23.59
CA GLN A 65 2.79 -6.81 -23.56
C GLN A 65 3.37 -6.31 -22.25
N LEU A 66 4.55 -5.68 -22.32
CA LEU A 66 5.35 -5.29 -21.14
C LEU A 66 5.75 -6.51 -20.27
N PRO A 67 6.40 -7.54 -20.86
CA PRO A 67 6.70 -8.80 -20.17
C PRO A 67 7.55 -8.66 -18.91
N ASN A 68 8.41 -7.64 -18.86
CA ASN A 68 9.23 -7.34 -17.69
C ASN A 68 8.34 -6.99 -16.49
N LEU A 69 7.37 -6.08 -16.68
CA LEU A 69 6.43 -5.68 -15.62
C LEU A 69 5.51 -6.85 -15.21
N HIS A 70 5.08 -7.64 -16.18
CA HIS A 70 4.31 -8.85 -15.90
C HIS A 70 5.10 -9.81 -15.00
N THR A 71 6.37 -10.05 -15.31
CA THR A 71 7.24 -10.95 -14.53
C THR A 71 7.42 -10.44 -13.10
N LEU A 72 7.67 -9.13 -12.92
CA LEU A 72 7.80 -8.52 -11.59
C LEU A 72 6.54 -8.71 -10.74
N LEU A 73 5.36 -8.54 -11.34
CA LEU A 73 4.08 -8.75 -10.66
C LEU A 73 3.90 -10.22 -10.25
N ILE A 74 4.12 -11.16 -11.18
CA ILE A 74 3.97 -12.60 -10.89
C ILE A 74 4.91 -13.03 -9.77
N GLU A 75 6.15 -12.54 -9.78
CA GLU A 75 7.11 -12.81 -8.71
C GLU A 75 6.66 -12.22 -7.38
N ALA A 76 6.24 -10.95 -7.35
CA ALA A 76 5.77 -10.28 -6.14
C ALA A 76 4.53 -10.97 -5.53
N SER A 77 3.55 -11.32 -6.37
CA SER A 77 2.36 -12.06 -5.94
C SER A 77 2.71 -13.45 -5.41
N ARG A 78 3.67 -14.15 -6.04
CA ARG A 78 4.14 -15.45 -5.55
C ARG A 78 4.85 -15.34 -4.20
N ILE A 79 5.68 -14.31 -4.01
CA ILE A 79 6.36 -14.08 -2.72
C ILE A 79 5.34 -13.81 -1.62
N LEU A 80 4.32 -12.98 -1.87
CA LEU A 80 3.27 -12.64 -0.90
C LEU A 80 2.16 -13.70 -0.77
N ASP A 81 2.27 -14.83 -1.48
CA ASP A 81 1.27 -15.90 -1.51
C ASP A 81 -0.13 -15.37 -1.87
N LEU A 82 -0.20 -14.68 -3.01
CA LEU A 82 -1.40 -14.07 -3.59
C LEU A 82 -1.58 -14.51 -5.04
N GLU A 83 -2.84 -14.56 -5.48
CA GLU A 83 -3.15 -14.58 -6.90
C GLU A 83 -2.86 -13.20 -7.52
N PRO A 84 -2.19 -13.15 -8.68
CA PRO A 84 -1.84 -11.88 -9.30
C PRO A 84 -3.08 -11.14 -9.80
N PRO A 85 -3.25 -9.85 -9.44
CA PRO A 85 -4.30 -9.02 -10.03
C PRO A 85 -4.00 -8.75 -11.50
N GLN A 86 -4.98 -8.22 -12.23
CA GLN A 86 -4.69 -7.62 -13.53
C GLN A 86 -3.85 -6.35 -13.34
N LEU A 87 -2.93 -6.06 -14.25
CA LEU A 87 -2.12 -4.85 -14.21
C LEU A 87 -2.34 -4.02 -15.45
N TYR A 88 -2.50 -2.72 -15.25
CA TYR A 88 -2.72 -1.73 -16.29
C TYR A 88 -1.75 -0.57 -16.14
N ILE A 89 -1.29 -0.05 -17.28
CA ILE A 89 -0.52 1.20 -17.34
C ILE A 89 -1.41 2.30 -17.87
N GLN A 90 -1.55 3.37 -17.09
CA GLN A 90 -2.35 4.54 -17.45
C GLN A 90 -1.43 5.72 -17.73
N GLN A 91 -1.66 6.42 -18.84
CA GLN A 91 -0.93 7.65 -19.14
C GLN A 91 -1.35 8.74 -18.17
N ASN A 92 -0.42 9.17 -17.31
CA ASN A 92 -0.68 10.26 -16.36
C ASN A 92 0.65 10.87 -15.88
N SER A 93 0.73 12.19 -15.85
CA SER A 93 1.90 12.95 -15.43
C SER A 93 2.08 13.00 -13.91
N ILE A 94 1.06 12.65 -13.14
CA ILE A 94 1.12 12.60 -11.67
C ILE A 94 1.54 11.19 -11.24
N PRO A 95 2.70 11.01 -10.58
CA PRO A 95 3.15 9.69 -10.11
C PRO A 95 2.14 9.09 -9.14
N ASN A 96 1.55 7.96 -9.52
CA ASN A 96 0.62 7.23 -8.67
C ASN A 96 0.49 5.76 -9.09
N ALA A 97 0.18 4.91 -8.13
CA ALA A 97 -0.32 3.56 -8.34
C ALA A 97 -1.49 3.32 -7.39
N TYR A 98 -2.40 2.44 -7.77
CA TYR A 98 -3.50 2.05 -6.89
C TYR A 98 -4.05 0.69 -7.27
N THR A 99 -4.69 0.05 -6.30
CA THR A 99 -5.32 -1.25 -6.48
C THR A 99 -6.79 -1.19 -6.13
N PHE A 100 -7.59 -1.87 -6.93
CA PHE A 100 -9.03 -1.95 -6.78
C PHE A 100 -9.48 -3.41 -6.69
N ALA A 101 -10.28 -3.72 -5.67
CA ALA A 101 -10.87 -5.03 -5.46
C ALA A 101 -12.36 -4.87 -5.22
N VAL A 102 -13.15 -5.65 -5.95
CA VAL A 102 -14.61 -5.71 -5.83
C VAL A 102 -15.00 -7.15 -5.59
N GLN A 103 -15.98 -7.35 -4.72
CA GLN A 103 -16.51 -8.67 -4.44
C GLN A 103 -16.99 -9.35 -5.73
N GLY A 104 -16.52 -10.58 -5.96
CA GLY A 104 -16.88 -11.38 -7.13
C GLY A 104 -16.24 -10.95 -8.46
N LYS A 105 -15.32 -9.98 -8.47
CA LYS A 105 -14.54 -9.60 -9.67
C LYS A 105 -13.06 -9.83 -9.44
N GLN A 106 -12.31 -10.01 -10.54
CA GLN A 106 -10.85 -10.06 -10.47
C GLN A 106 -10.31 -8.68 -10.06
N PRO A 107 -9.46 -8.59 -9.01
CA PRO A 107 -8.82 -7.34 -8.65
C PRO A 107 -7.90 -6.83 -9.78
N PHE A 108 -7.74 -5.52 -9.86
CA PHE A 108 -6.81 -4.89 -10.79
C PHE A 108 -5.97 -3.80 -10.13
N MET A 109 -4.77 -3.62 -10.63
CA MET A 109 -3.80 -2.59 -10.26
C MET A 109 -3.55 -1.68 -11.45
N VAL A 110 -3.41 -0.39 -11.19
CA VAL A 110 -3.03 0.60 -12.19
C VAL A 110 -1.75 1.29 -11.76
N ILE A 111 -0.79 1.43 -12.68
CA ILE A 111 0.44 2.20 -12.50
C ILE A 111 0.47 3.32 -13.53
N HIS A 112 0.73 4.54 -13.07
CA HIS A 112 0.89 5.68 -13.95
C HIS A 112 2.24 5.68 -14.67
N THR A 113 2.28 6.16 -15.93
CA THR A 113 3.52 6.27 -16.72
C THR A 113 4.61 7.08 -16.02
N SER A 114 4.23 8.13 -15.29
CA SER A 114 5.16 8.96 -14.51
C SER A 114 5.94 8.19 -13.43
N LEU A 115 5.41 7.10 -12.86
CA LEU A 115 6.19 6.24 -11.96
C LEU A 115 7.26 5.46 -12.72
N ILE A 116 6.92 4.96 -13.92
CA ILE A 116 7.84 4.21 -14.77
C ILE A 116 9.02 5.09 -15.23
N GLU A 117 8.79 6.39 -15.41
CA GLU A 117 9.82 7.35 -15.81
C GLU A 117 10.82 7.69 -14.69
N ILE A 118 10.43 7.57 -13.41
CA ILE A 118 11.27 7.97 -12.27
C ILE A 118 11.89 6.78 -11.52
N LEU A 119 11.25 5.61 -11.58
CA LEU A 119 11.63 4.42 -10.79
C LEU A 119 12.40 3.39 -11.63
N THR A 120 13.31 2.68 -10.96
CA THR A 120 13.95 1.49 -11.53
C THR A 120 12.97 0.30 -11.53
N LEU A 121 13.29 -0.78 -12.26
CA LEU A 121 12.44 -1.98 -12.27
C LEU A 121 12.27 -2.60 -10.87
N GLU A 122 13.31 -2.59 -10.04
CA GLU A 122 13.24 -3.11 -8.68
C GLU A 122 12.34 -2.24 -7.79
N GLU A 123 12.41 -0.92 -7.96
CA GLU A 123 11.56 0.05 -7.27
C GLU A 123 10.09 -0.06 -7.72
N ILE A 124 9.84 -0.27 -9.01
CA ILE A 124 8.50 -0.56 -9.55
C ILE A 124 7.94 -1.84 -8.94
N GLN A 125 8.75 -2.89 -8.77
CA GLN A 125 8.32 -4.10 -8.07
C GLN A 125 8.00 -3.81 -6.59
N GLY A 126 8.76 -2.91 -5.95
CA GLY A 126 8.45 -2.40 -4.62
C GLY A 126 7.08 -1.72 -4.54
N VAL A 127 6.74 -0.88 -5.52
CA VAL A 127 5.41 -0.26 -5.64
C VAL A 127 4.32 -1.31 -5.86
N MET A 128 4.51 -2.27 -6.77
CA MET A 128 3.57 -3.38 -6.97
C MET A 128 3.37 -4.18 -5.69
N ALA A 129 4.44 -4.44 -4.94
CA ALA A 129 4.38 -5.17 -3.68
C ALA A 129 3.66 -4.39 -2.57
N HIS A 130 3.85 -3.08 -2.51
CA HIS A 130 3.10 -2.19 -1.62
C HIS A 130 1.59 -2.28 -1.91
N GLU A 131 1.23 -2.17 -3.18
CA GLU A 131 -0.15 -2.28 -3.68
C GLU A 131 -0.78 -3.67 -3.43
N LEU A 132 0.01 -4.74 -3.62
CA LEU A 132 -0.39 -6.10 -3.23
C LEU A 132 -0.57 -6.23 -1.71
N GLY A 133 0.14 -5.44 -0.91
CA GLY A 133 -0.05 -5.33 0.53
C GLY A 133 -1.45 -4.85 0.90
N HIS A 134 -1.97 -3.84 0.16
CA HIS A 134 -3.37 -3.40 0.32
C HIS A 134 -4.36 -4.50 0.00
N LEU A 135 -4.12 -5.30 -1.04
CA LEU A 135 -4.93 -6.48 -1.32
C LEU A 135 -4.83 -7.48 -0.17
N LYS A 136 -3.62 -7.92 0.19
CA LYS A 136 -3.41 -8.95 1.21
C LYS A 136 -4.08 -8.62 2.53
N CYS A 137 -4.01 -7.35 2.92
CA CYS A 137 -4.56 -6.85 4.18
C CYS A 137 -6.03 -6.40 4.06
N GLU A 138 -6.68 -6.60 2.91
CA GLU A 138 -8.09 -6.27 2.65
C GLU A 138 -8.41 -4.77 2.81
N HIS A 139 -7.46 -3.91 2.46
CA HIS A 139 -7.59 -2.46 2.55
C HIS A 139 -8.52 -1.86 1.47
N GLY A 140 -8.76 -2.58 0.37
CA GLY A 140 -9.50 -2.08 -0.81
C GLY A 140 -10.93 -1.62 -0.53
N VAL A 141 -11.56 -2.11 0.53
CA VAL A 141 -12.95 -1.79 0.91
C VAL A 141 -13.10 -0.33 1.34
N TYR A 142 -12.07 0.28 1.94
CA TYR A 142 -12.26 1.51 2.74
C TYR A 142 -11.87 2.80 2.02
N LEU A 143 -10.99 2.77 1.00
CA LEU A 143 -10.66 3.95 0.17
C LEU A 143 -11.88 4.49 -0.59
N THR A 144 -12.73 3.58 -1.10
CA THR A 144 -13.97 3.95 -1.78
C THR A 144 -14.98 4.57 -0.81
N LEU A 145 -14.99 4.17 0.47
CA LEU A 145 -15.86 4.78 1.49
C LEU A 145 -15.47 6.23 1.79
N VAL A 146 -14.18 6.57 1.89
CA VAL A 146 -13.75 7.96 2.22
C VAL A 146 -14.29 8.96 1.21
N ASN A 147 -14.11 8.68 -0.07
CA ASN A 147 -14.49 9.59 -1.14
C ASN A 147 -16.01 9.79 -1.21
N ILE A 148 -16.79 8.74 -0.93
CA ILE A 148 -18.25 8.80 -0.94
C ILE A 148 -18.78 9.46 0.35
N MET A 149 -18.17 9.21 1.50
CA MET A 149 -18.57 9.80 2.78
C MET A 149 -18.37 11.32 2.79
N VAL A 150 -17.30 11.83 2.20
CA VAL A 150 -17.08 13.29 2.03
C VAL A 150 -18.19 13.92 1.18
N LEU A 151 -18.68 13.21 0.16
CA LEU A 151 -19.78 13.68 -0.68
C LEU A 151 -21.12 13.61 0.05
N ALA A 152 -21.40 12.53 0.77
CA ALA A 152 -22.62 12.32 1.53
C ALA A 152 -22.75 13.27 2.74
N ALA A 153 -21.62 13.63 3.38
CA ALA A 153 -21.59 14.57 4.50
C ALA A 153 -22.19 15.94 4.15
N ARG A 154 -22.07 16.36 2.88
CA ARG A 154 -22.64 17.63 2.39
C ARG A 154 -24.16 17.63 2.28
N LEU A 155 -24.79 16.47 2.38
CA LEU A 155 -26.24 16.28 2.30
C LEU A 155 -26.90 16.11 3.67
N LEU A 156 -26.11 16.04 4.75
CA LEU A 156 -26.61 15.78 6.09
C LEU A 156 -26.89 17.07 6.87
N PRO A 157 -27.91 17.09 7.77
CA PRO A 157 -28.12 18.19 8.72
C PRO A 157 -26.91 18.38 9.65
N ASN A 158 -26.85 19.51 10.38
CA ASN A 158 -25.70 19.89 11.21
C ASN A 158 -25.17 18.80 12.17
N TRP A 159 -26.03 17.91 12.67
CA TRP A 159 -25.61 16.78 13.52
C TRP A 159 -24.93 15.64 12.72
N GLY A 160 -25.32 15.43 11.47
CA GLY A 160 -24.71 14.44 10.59
C GLY A 160 -23.34 14.88 10.06
N ILE A 161 -23.06 16.19 10.03
CA ILE A 161 -21.71 16.72 9.74
C ILE A 161 -20.72 16.27 10.83
N ALA A 162 -21.09 16.36 12.11
CA ALA A 162 -20.22 15.94 13.21
C ALA A 162 -19.92 14.43 13.16
N ILE A 163 -20.93 13.61 12.87
CA ILE A 163 -20.77 12.15 12.69
C ILE A 163 -19.86 11.86 11.49
N ALA A 164 -20.08 12.53 10.35
CA ALA A 164 -19.29 12.35 9.16
C ALA A 164 -17.82 12.76 9.37
N GLN A 165 -17.57 13.88 10.06
CA GLN A 165 -16.21 14.32 10.41
C GLN A 165 -15.51 13.33 11.36
N PHE A 166 -16.23 12.81 12.36
CA PHE A 166 -15.71 11.78 13.23
C PHE A 166 -15.31 10.53 12.44
N LEU A 167 -16.20 10.00 11.61
CA LEU A 167 -15.93 8.82 10.78
C LEU A 167 -14.80 9.09 9.78
N GLN A 168 -14.77 10.26 9.14
CA GLN A 168 -13.69 10.66 8.25
C GLN A 168 -12.35 10.67 8.99
N SER A 169 -12.29 11.18 10.22
CA SER A 169 -11.06 11.19 11.01
C SER A 169 -10.53 9.78 11.30
N GLN A 170 -11.44 8.84 11.63
CA GLN A 170 -11.10 7.44 11.89
C GLN A 170 -10.61 6.74 10.62
N ILE A 171 -11.26 6.98 9.48
CA ILE A 171 -10.81 6.36 8.22
C ILE A 171 -9.48 6.95 7.75
N LEU A 172 -9.26 8.27 7.89
CA LEU A 172 -7.97 8.88 7.57
C LEU A 172 -6.84 8.38 8.47
N GLU A 173 -7.12 8.14 9.75
CA GLU A 173 -6.18 7.50 10.66
C GLU A 173 -5.84 6.08 10.22
N TRP A 174 -6.87 5.28 9.94
CA TRP A 174 -6.70 3.93 9.43
C TRP A 174 -5.91 3.88 8.13
N LEU A 175 -6.18 4.78 7.17
CA LEU A 175 -5.42 4.88 5.91
C LEU A 175 -3.94 5.09 6.19
N ARG A 176 -3.60 6.00 7.11
CA ARG A 176 -2.20 6.23 7.48
C ARG A 176 -1.56 5.02 8.12
N CYS A 177 -2.29 4.26 8.93
CA CYS A 177 -1.79 3.04 9.55
C CYS A 177 -1.57 1.92 8.52
N ALA A 178 -2.49 1.76 7.57
CA ALA A 178 -2.43 0.77 6.49
C ALA A 178 -1.15 0.89 5.66
N GLU A 179 -0.66 2.11 5.42
CA GLU A 179 0.58 2.36 4.69
C GLU A 179 1.80 1.62 5.29
N PHE A 180 1.89 1.53 6.62
CA PHE A 180 3.00 0.84 7.26
C PHE A 180 2.97 -0.68 6.97
N SER A 181 1.78 -1.30 6.95
CA SER A 181 1.63 -2.70 6.56
C SER A 181 2.03 -2.93 5.11
N CYS A 182 1.65 -2.00 4.22
CA CYS A 182 1.99 -2.08 2.81
C CYS A 182 3.49 -1.85 2.55
N ASP A 183 4.15 -0.98 3.31
CA ASP A 183 5.62 -0.84 3.28
C ASP A 183 6.34 -2.11 3.72
N ARG A 184 5.81 -2.80 4.74
CA ARG A 184 6.32 -4.11 5.14
C ARG A 184 6.14 -5.16 4.03
N ALA A 185 5.01 -5.18 3.33
CA ALA A 185 4.81 -6.03 2.16
C ALA A 185 5.83 -5.73 1.05
N ALA A 186 6.10 -4.45 0.78
CA ALA A 186 7.13 -4.04 -0.17
C ALA A 186 8.53 -4.51 0.25
N LEU A 187 8.87 -4.44 1.54
CA LEU A 187 10.14 -4.96 2.04
C LEU A 187 10.23 -6.48 1.95
N LEU A 188 9.15 -7.21 2.17
CA LEU A 188 9.15 -8.67 2.04
C LEU A 188 9.42 -9.11 0.60
N VAL A 189 8.88 -8.40 -0.39
CA VAL A 189 9.12 -8.71 -1.82
C VAL A 189 10.48 -8.22 -2.29
N THR A 190 10.91 -7.02 -1.90
CA THR A 190 12.21 -6.49 -2.33
C THR A 190 13.37 -7.15 -1.59
N GLN A 191 13.14 -7.59 -0.35
CA GLN A 191 14.15 -8.06 0.61
C GLN A 191 15.33 -7.09 0.77
N ASN A 192 15.09 -5.82 0.47
CA ASN A 192 16.10 -4.77 0.52
C ASN A 192 15.43 -3.45 0.95
N PRO A 193 15.63 -2.99 2.20
CA PRO A 193 14.98 -1.79 2.71
C PRO A 193 15.36 -0.54 1.92
N LYS A 194 16.56 -0.51 1.31
CA LYS A 194 17.00 0.63 0.50
C LYS A 194 16.13 0.85 -0.73
N VAL A 195 15.56 -0.20 -1.32
CA VAL A 195 14.67 -0.09 -2.49
C VAL A 195 13.41 0.66 -2.12
N VAL A 196 12.73 0.25 -1.05
CA VAL A 196 11.48 0.86 -0.60
C VAL A 196 11.72 2.30 -0.10
N MET A 197 12.81 2.54 0.63
CA MET A 197 13.18 3.91 1.04
C MET A 197 13.52 4.81 -0.15
N SER A 198 14.16 4.27 -1.19
CA SER A 198 14.42 4.98 -2.45
C SER A 198 13.12 5.36 -3.17
N VAL A 199 12.13 4.45 -3.21
CA VAL A 199 10.77 4.75 -3.70
C VAL A 199 10.17 5.93 -2.92
N LEU A 200 10.15 5.86 -1.59
CA LEU A 200 9.60 6.94 -0.75
C LEU A 200 10.29 8.29 -0.99
N MET A 201 11.62 8.29 -1.13
CA MET A 201 12.41 9.47 -1.45
C MET A 201 12.03 10.06 -2.82
N LYS A 202 11.93 9.21 -3.85
CA LYS A 202 11.58 9.65 -5.23
C LYS A 202 10.13 10.09 -5.35
N LEU A 203 9.22 9.54 -4.55
CA LEU A 203 7.85 10.04 -4.47
C LEU A 203 7.77 11.39 -3.75
N ALA A 204 8.66 11.65 -2.78
CA ALA A 204 8.67 12.89 -2.02
C ALA A 204 9.20 14.09 -2.84
N GLY A 205 10.14 13.87 -3.76
CA GLY A 205 10.79 14.96 -4.49
C GLY A 205 11.48 14.59 -5.81
N GLY A 206 11.21 13.40 -6.34
CA GLY A 206 11.81 12.93 -7.58
C GLY A 206 11.11 13.44 -8.83
N SER A 207 11.88 13.56 -9.91
CA SER A 207 11.44 13.73 -11.28
C SER A 207 12.41 12.96 -12.19
N PRO A 208 12.12 12.78 -13.49
CA PRO A 208 13.06 12.09 -14.38
C PRO A 208 14.46 12.72 -14.41
N THR A 209 14.56 14.04 -14.17
CA THR A 209 15.84 14.77 -14.14
C THR A 209 16.49 14.80 -12.76
N ILE A 210 15.70 14.80 -11.68
CA ILE A 210 16.18 14.94 -10.30
C ILE A 210 16.44 13.57 -9.66
N ALA A 211 15.62 12.55 -9.95
CA ALA A 211 15.69 11.24 -9.31
C ALA A 211 17.09 10.59 -9.36
N PRO A 212 17.87 10.69 -10.45
CA PRO A 212 19.25 10.17 -10.47
C PRO A 212 20.25 10.93 -9.60
N GLN A 213 19.91 12.16 -9.19
CA GLN A 213 20.77 13.04 -8.37
C GLN A 213 20.46 12.92 -6.86
N LEU A 214 19.35 12.28 -6.49
CA LEU A 214 18.95 12.13 -5.10
C LEU A 214 19.88 11.17 -4.35
N ASN A 215 20.21 11.51 -3.11
CA ASN A 215 21.07 10.71 -2.24
C ASN A 215 20.22 10.02 -1.16
N LEU A 216 20.15 8.68 -1.24
CA LEU A 216 19.36 7.88 -0.31
C LEU A 216 19.88 7.97 1.14
N ASP A 217 21.19 7.96 1.35
CA ASP A 217 21.76 8.01 2.70
C ASP A 217 21.43 9.35 3.38
N ALA A 218 21.44 10.46 2.63
CA ALA A 218 21.00 11.77 3.11
C ALA A 218 19.50 11.81 3.45
N PHE A 219 18.65 11.14 2.67
CA PHE A 219 17.23 11.01 2.99
C PHE A 219 16.96 10.15 4.23
N ILE A 220 17.74 9.08 4.43
CA ILE A 220 17.69 8.26 5.65
C ILE A 220 18.13 9.08 6.87
N GLU A 221 19.19 9.88 6.74
CA GLU A 221 19.62 10.81 7.79
C GLU A 221 18.52 11.83 8.13
N GLN A 222 17.87 12.42 7.12
CA GLN A 222 16.70 13.28 7.30
C GLN A 222 15.58 12.57 8.07
N ALA A 223 15.30 11.30 7.76
CA ALA A 223 14.28 10.51 8.44
C ALA A 223 14.62 10.23 9.92
N ARG A 224 15.90 9.99 10.24
CA ARG A 224 16.38 9.81 11.62
C ARG A 224 16.28 11.10 12.43
N ASN A 225 16.64 12.23 11.82
CA ASN A 225 16.59 13.53 12.47
C ASN A 225 15.16 14.04 12.73
N TYR A 226 14.15 13.49 12.03
CA TYR A 226 12.75 13.90 12.16
C TYR A 226 12.12 13.68 13.55
N GLU A 227 12.69 12.83 14.41
CA GLU A 227 12.28 12.71 15.83
C GLU A 227 12.80 13.89 16.66
N GLY A 228 14.05 14.30 16.48
CA GLY A 228 14.68 15.37 17.27
C GLY A 228 14.30 16.79 16.88
N ILE A 229 13.52 16.97 15.81
CA ILE A 229 13.15 18.32 15.30
C ILE A 229 12.20 19.08 16.24
N ASN A 230 11.60 18.46 17.26
CA ASN A 230 10.60 19.14 18.08
C ASN A 230 10.41 18.50 19.47
N ASP A 231 11.44 18.49 20.33
CA ASP A 231 11.31 18.07 21.75
C ASP A 231 10.43 19.01 22.60
N THR A 232 9.75 19.97 21.96
CA THR A 232 8.80 20.87 22.62
C THR A 232 7.37 20.40 22.37
N PHE A 233 6.53 20.50 23.40
CA PHE A 233 5.09 20.18 23.33
C PHE A 233 4.38 20.86 22.14
N LEU A 234 4.72 22.13 21.84
CA LEU A 234 4.16 22.86 20.70
C LEU A 234 4.57 22.24 19.36
N GLY A 235 5.81 21.79 19.23
CA GLY A 235 6.32 21.15 18.04
C GLY A 235 5.65 19.79 17.77
N GLU A 236 5.44 18.97 18.81
CA GLU A 236 4.65 17.73 18.70
C GLU A 236 3.19 17.99 18.30
N MET A 237 2.58 19.04 18.86
CA MET A 237 1.22 19.45 18.49
C MET A 237 1.11 19.85 17.01
N ILE A 238 2.05 20.66 16.52
CA ILE A 238 2.05 21.11 15.11
C ILE A 238 2.25 19.92 14.17
N LYS A 239 3.20 19.04 14.49
CA LYS A 239 3.47 17.80 13.72
C LYS A 239 2.23 16.91 13.65
N THR A 240 1.54 16.75 14.77
CA THR A 240 0.28 15.98 14.85
C THR A 240 -0.83 16.64 14.03
N ALA A 241 -0.99 17.96 14.13
CA ALA A 241 -2.02 18.70 13.41
C ALA A 241 -1.83 18.63 11.88
N GLN A 242 -0.59 18.77 11.41
CA GLN A 242 -0.27 18.64 9.97
C GLN A 242 -0.52 17.22 9.47
N THR A 243 -0.13 16.20 10.23
CA THR A 243 -0.28 14.80 9.81
C THR A 243 -1.74 14.35 9.77
N LYS A 244 -2.60 14.89 10.64
CA LYS A 244 -4.02 14.53 10.73
C LYS A 244 -4.82 14.76 9.44
N GLN A 245 -4.43 15.75 8.63
CA GLN A 245 -5.12 16.09 7.37
C GLN A 245 -4.59 15.31 6.16
N LEU A 246 -3.47 14.59 6.29
CA LEU A 246 -2.88 13.83 5.20
C LEU A 246 -3.54 12.46 5.06
N THR A 247 -3.70 12.00 3.82
CA THR A 247 -4.17 10.65 3.51
C THR A 247 -3.11 9.59 3.76
N HIS A 248 -1.83 9.97 3.66
CA HIS A 248 -0.67 9.09 3.88
C HIS A 248 0.25 9.73 4.93
N PRO A 249 0.99 8.93 5.74
CA PRO A 249 2.02 9.48 6.60
C PRO A 249 3.12 10.13 5.77
N VAL A 250 3.82 11.09 6.35
CA VAL A 250 4.96 11.73 5.67
C VAL A 250 6.02 10.69 5.28
N PRO A 251 6.65 10.78 4.09
CA PRO A 251 7.58 9.77 3.59
C PRO A 251 8.74 9.45 4.54
N VAL A 252 9.26 10.47 5.25
CA VAL A 252 10.33 10.30 6.24
C VAL A 252 9.92 9.42 7.43
N LEU A 253 8.66 9.49 7.87
CA LEU A 253 8.16 8.64 8.96
C LEU A 253 8.04 7.18 8.50
N ARG A 254 7.54 6.97 7.28
CA ARG A 254 7.45 5.65 6.65
C ARG A 254 8.82 4.99 6.49
N ALA A 255 9.78 5.74 5.95
CA ALA A 255 11.15 5.26 5.79
C ALA A 255 11.77 4.86 7.14
N LYS A 256 11.54 5.64 8.19
CA LYS A 256 12.03 5.33 9.54
C LYS A 256 11.39 4.08 10.14
N GLU A 257 10.07 3.93 10.07
CA GLU A 257 9.42 2.72 10.58
C GLU A 257 9.81 1.46 9.78
N LEU A 258 10.07 1.63 8.49
CA LEU A 258 10.64 0.55 7.68
C LEU A 258 12.06 0.16 8.13
N ASP A 259 12.95 1.14 8.38
CA ASP A 259 14.33 0.90 8.87
C ASP A 259 14.32 0.12 10.19
N ARG A 260 13.41 0.51 11.10
CA ARG A 260 13.17 -0.16 12.38
C ARG A 260 12.72 -1.60 12.18
N TRP A 261 11.72 -1.84 11.32
CA TRP A 261 11.21 -3.20 11.11
C TRP A 261 12.20 -4.09 10.37
N ALA A 262 12.91 -3.58 9.37
CA ALA A 262 13.96 -4.31 8.64
C ALA A 262 15.07 -4.83 9.56
N SER A 263 15.36 -4.11 10.65
CA SER A 263 16.36 -4.47 11.66
C SER A 263 15.81 -5.37 12.77
N SER A 264 14.51 -5.68 12.77
CA SER A 264 13.85 -6.42 13.85
C SER A 264 14.04 -7.93 13.73
N HIS A 265 13.98 -8.64 14.86
CA HIS A 265 13.97 -10.10 14.88
C HIS A 265 12.73 -10.70 14.19
N GLU A 266 11.58 -10.00 14.27
CA GLU A 266 10.33 -10.40 13.62
C GLU A 266 10.52 -10.55 12.09
N TYR A 267 11.12 -9.55 11.45
CA TYR A 267 11.41 -9.59 10.01
C TYR A 267 12.37 -10.73 9.64
N GLN A 268 13.47 -10.88 10.39
CA GLN A 268 14.44 -11.95 10.13
C GLN A 268 13.79 -13.34 10.28
N GLN A 269 12.98 -13.53 11.34
CA GLN A 269 12.27 -14.77 11.59
C GLN A 269 11.27 -15.10 10.47
N LEU A 270 10.57 -14.11 9.90
CA LEU A 270 9.66 -14.33 8.77
C LEU A 270 10.39 -14.86 7.54
N LEU A 271 11.58 -14.33 7.23
CA LEU A 271 12.39 -14.79 6.11
C LEU A 271 12.99 -16.18 6.36
N GLU A 272 13.45 -16.47 7.58
CA GLU A 272 14.10 -17.74 7.94
C GLU A 272 13.10 -18.91 8.10
N THR A 273 12.00 -18.68 8.81
CA THR A 273 11.00 -19.72 9.13
C THR A 273 10.39 -20.31 7.86
N ARG A 274 10.15 -19.46 6.86
CA ARG A 274 9.50 -19.85 5.60
C ARG A 274 10.47 -20.47 4.58
N LYS A 275 11.77 -20.22 4.72
CA LYS A 275 12.83 -20.98 4.03
C LYS A 275 12.82 -22.46 4.42
N THR A 276 12.50 -22.76 5.69
CA THR A 276 12.47 -24.13 6.22
C THR A 276 11.22 -24.91 5.79
N GLN A 277 10.08 -24.22 5.65
CA GLN A 277 8.84 -24.85 5.16
C GLN A 277 8.92 -25.22 3.67
N TYR A 278 9.58 -24.42 2.82
CA TYR A 278 9.78 -24.76 1.40
C TYR A 278 10.53 -26.09 1.20
N ASN A 279 11.49 -26.39 2.06
CA ASN A 279 12.24 -27.66 2.01
C ASN A 279 11.40 -28.90 2.43
N ARG A 280 10.21 -28.72 3.01
CA ARG A 280 9.28 -29.81 3.32
C ARG A 280 8.10 -29.78 2.33
N LYS A 281 8.19 -30.60 1.28
CA LYS A 281 7.15 -30.94 0.28
C LYS A 281 5.72 -30.49 0.68
N TYR A 282 5.25 -29.38 0.13
CA TYR A 282 3.82 -29.13 -0.09
C TYR A 282 3.63 -28.54 -1.48
N GLY A 283 2.89 -29.26 -2.32
CA GLY A 283 2.61 -28.87 -3.70
C GLY A 283 1.78 -27.59 -3.74
N ALA A 284 2.17 -26.70 -4.66
CA ALA A 284 1.45 -25.46 -4.97
C ALA A 284 0.01 -25.77 -5.39
N LYS A 285 -0.92 -25.61 -4.45
CA LYS A 285 -2.34 -25.42 -4.76
C LYS A 285 -2.78 -24.11 -4.12
N GLY A 286 -2.40 -23.00 -4.77
CA GLY A 286 -3.04 -21.71 -4.59
C GLY A 286 -4.45 -21.81 -5.16
N GLY A 287 -5.41 -22.01 -4.28
CA GLY A 287 -6.82 -21.90 -4.59
C GLY A 287 -7.37 -20.69 -3.86
N TRP A 288 -8.26 -19.95 -4.54
CA TRP A 288 -8.99 -18.81 -4.03
C TRP A 288 -9.45 -19.03 -2.58
N ARG A 289 -8.82 -18.36 -1.62
CA ARG A 289 -9.34 -18.25 -0.25
C ARG A 289 -10.22 -17.01 -0.23
N ASN A 290 -11.47 -17.23 -0.61
CA ASN A 290 -12.67 -16.39 -0.52
C ASN A 290 -12.45 -14.93 -0.10
N TRP A 291 -12.72 -14.03 -1.06
CA TRP A 291 -13.10 -12.63 -0.85
C TRP A 291 -14.62 -12.52 -0.74
#